data_AF-T0Y2S6-F1
#
_entry.id   AF-T0Y2S6-F1
#
_cell.length_a   1.000
_cell.length_b   1.000
_cell.length_c   1.000
_cell.angle_alpha   90.00
_cell.angle_beta   90.00
_cell.angle_gamma   90.00
#
_symmetry.space_group_name_H-M   'P 1'
#
loop_
_entity.id
_entity.type
_entity.pdbx_description
1 polymer ?
#
loop_
_entity_poly.entity_id
_entity_poly.type
_entity_poly.pdbx_seq_one_letter_code
_entity_poly.pdbx_strand_id
1 'polypeptide(L)'
;TLSVTDDPLLRDPFRGMGPEVDFLPFADPRALEAATFRSAAAVIVEPIQSMGGVRMADHAWYRRLIERAHEGGCLVIFDEIQTGLGRMGRWFFAGHEGIVPDLLTLAKG
;
A
#
# COMPACT_ATOMS: atom_id res chain seq x y z
N THR A 1 -3.95 -10.44 5.00
CA THR A 1 -3.74 -9.18 5.76
C THR A 1 -2.68 -9.35 6.83
N LEU A 2 -2.76 -10.33 7.74
CA LEU A 2 -1.81 -10.42 8.86
C LEU A 2 -0.32 -10.37 8.47
N SER A 3 0.10 -11.17 7.48
CA SER A 3 1.51 -11.19 7.04
C SER A 3 1.99 -9.84 6.49
N VAL A 4 1.08 -9.00 5.97
CA VAL A 4 1.38 -7.67 5.38
C VAL A 4 1.04 -6.51 6.33
N THR A 5 0.69 -6.78 7.59
CA THR A 5 0.46 -5.76 8.62
C THR A 5 1.75 -5.52 9.40
N ASP A 6 2.25 -4.27 9.40
CA ASP A 6 3.51 -3.89 10.06
C ASP A 6 3.34 -3.55 11.56
N ASP A 7 2.49 -4.30 12.26
CA ASP A 7 2.37 -4.22 13.71
C ASP A 7 2.98 -5.48 14.34
N PRO A 8 4.14 -5.38 15.02
CA PRO A 8 4.78 -6.51 15.68
C PRO A 8 3.87 -7.23 16.68
N LEU A 9 2.98 -6.51 17.38
CA LEU A 9 2.06 -7.11 18.36
C LEU A 9 1.08 -8.08 17.70
N LEU A 10 0.67 -7.78 16.46
CA LEU A 10 -0.20 -8.64 15.68
C LEU A 10 0.59 -9.73 14.97
N ARG A 11 1.78 -9.39 14.45
CA ARG A 11 2.55 -10.25 13.54
C ARG A 11 3.45 -11.27 14.24
N ASP A 12 4.14 -10.89 15.31
CA ASP A 12 5.15 -11.73 15.97
C ASP A 12 4.62 -13.08 16.48
N PRO A 13 3.39 -13.17 17.05
CA PRO A 13 2.83 -14.46 17.46
C PRO A 13 2.64 -15.48 16.32
N PHE A 14 2.62 -15.01 15.07
CA PHE A 14 2.39 -15.82 13.86
C PHE A 14 3.59 -15.80 12.90
N ARG A 15 4.77 -15.40 13.39
CA ARG A 15 5.99 -15.31 12.58
C ARG A 15 6.31 -16.69 11.95
N GLY A 16 6.64 -16.68 10.65
CA GLY A 16 6.90 -17.91 9.88
C GLY A 16 5.65 -18.51 9.24
N MET A 17 4.46 -17.93 9.45
CA MET A 17 3.25 -18.28 8.72
C MET A 17 2.96 -17.30 7.58
N GLY A 18 2.56 -17.84 6.43
CA GLY A 18 2.19 -17.05 5.26
C GLY A 18 3.37 -16.75 4.32
N PRO A 19 3.17 -15.86 3.33
CA PRO A 19 4.21 -15.52 2.37
C PRO A 19 5.32 -14.69 3.01
N GLU A 20 6.52 -14.75 2.42
CA GLU A 20 7.58 -13.78 2.69
C GLU A 20 7.16 -12.40 2.19
N VAL A 21 7.44 -11.38 3.01
CA VAL A 21 7.09 -9.99 2.73
C VAL A 21 8.24 -9.07 3.15
N ASP A 22 8.46 -8.04 2.35
CA ASP A 22 9.35 -6.93 2.69
C ASP A 22 8.52 -5.70 3.03
N PHE A 23 8.89 -4.99 4.09
CA PHE A 23 8.25 -3.73 4.48
C PHE A 23 9.08 -2.55 4.00
N LEU A 24 8.45 -1.67 3.23
CA LEU A 24 9.00 -0.36 2.89
C LEU A 24 8.45 0.69 3.86
N PRO A 25 9.30 1.60 4.38
CA PRO A 25 8.84 2.79 5.09
C PRO A 25 7.85 3.61 4.25
N PHE A 26 6.65 3.83 4.79
CA PHE A 26 5.62 4.61 4.12
C PHE A 26 6.05 6.05 3.88
N ALA A 27 5.78 6.56 2.67
CA ALA A 27 6.10 7.92 2.24
C ALA A 27 7.60 8.29 2.25
N ASP A 28 8.51 7.30 2.22
CA ASP A 28 9.95 7.53 2.08
C ASP A 28 10.40 7.40 0.60
N PRO A 29 10.79 8.49 -0.08
CA PRO A 29 11.23 8.43 -1.47
C PRO A 29 12.55 7.66 -1.65
N ARG A 30 13.47 7.72 -0.68
CA ARG A 30 14.76 7.03 -0.79
C ARG A 30 14.58 5.53 -0.68
N ALA A 31 13.73 5.09 0.27
CA ALA A 31 13.40 3.69 0.40
C ALA A 31 12.67 3.15 -0.84
N LEU A 32 11.73 3.94 -1.38
CA LEU A 32 11.03 3.58 -2.62
C LEU A 32 12.00 3.40 -3.80
N GLU A 33 12.97 4.31 -3.96
CA GLU A 33 13.93 4.20 -5.05
C GLU A 33 14.92 3.04 -4.87
N ALA A 34 15.25 2.67 -3.63
CA ALA A 34 16.13 1.55 -3.32
C ALA A 34 15.46 0.17 -3.43
N ALA A 35 14.12 0.11 -3.41
CA ALA A 35 13.38 -1.15 -3.37
C ALA A 35 13.40 -1.91 -4.71
N THR A 36 13.48 -3.24 -4.62
CA THR A 36 13.47 -4.14 -5.79
C THR A 36 12.08 -4.72 -6.00
N PHE A 37 11.39 -4.27 -7.05
CA PHE A 37 10.04 -4.75 -7.39
C PHE A 37 10.04 -6.02 -8.26
N ARG A 38 11.14 -6.33 -8.96
CA ARG A 38 11.22 -7.46 -9.91
C ARG A 38 11.02 -8.84 -9.26
N SER A 39 11.32 -8.97 -7.98
CA SER A 39 11.16 -10.21 -7.21
C SER A 39 9.80 -10.30 -6.50
N ALA A 40 9.01 -9.22 -6.48
CA ALA A 40 7.74 -9.16 -5.79
C ALA A 40 6.57 -9.35 -6.78
N ALA A 41 5.58 -10.15 -6.40
CA ALA A 41 4.37 -10.31 -7.20
C ALA A 41 3.43 -9.08 -7.10
N ALA A 42 3.37 -8.48 -5.91
CA ALA A 42 2.54 -7.29 -5.66
C ALA A 42 3.11 -6.45 -4.52
N VAL A 43 2.77 -5.16 -4.53
CA VAL A 43 2.87 -4.25 -3.38
C VAL A 43 1.45 -3.89 -2.93
N ILE A 44 1.24 -3.89 -1.61
CA ILE A 44 -0.02 -3.49 -1.00
C ILE A 44 0.22 -2.29 -0.08
N VAL A 45 -0.66 -1.29 -0.16
CA VAL A 45 -0.56 -0.06 0.63
C VAL A 45 -1.94 0.51 0.94
N GLU A 46 -2.17 0.92 2.19
CA GLU A 46 -3.30 1.82 2.51
C GLU A 46 -2.99 3.21 1.94
N PRO A 47 -3.85 3.81 1.10
CA PRO A 47 -3.56 5.15 0.58
C PRO A 47 -3.41 6.19 1.69
N ILE A 48 -4.20 6.08 2.76
CA ILE A 48 -3.99 6.81 4.00
C ILE A 48 -3.90 5.79 5.13
N GLN A 49 -2.72 5.70 5.76
CA GLN A 49 -2.50 4.79 6.88
C GLN A 49 -3.27 5.27 8.10
N SER A 50 -4.44 4.68 8.35
CA SER A 50 -5.34 5.15 9.41
C SER A 50 -4.82 4.76 10.78
N MET A 51 -4.56 3.46 10.99
CA MET A 51 -3.99 2.94 12.24
C MET A 51 -2.54 3.39 12.48
N GLY A 52 -1.83 3.78 11.41
CA GLY A 52 -0.50 4.37 11.49
C GLY A 52 -0.47 5.85 11.92
N GLY A 53 -1.59 6.41 12.38
CA GLY A 53 -1.69 7.79 12.84
C GLY A 53 -2.17 8.78 11.77
N VAL A 54 -3.07 8.35 10.88
CA VAL A 54 -3.65 9.17 9.79
C VAL A 54 -2.57 9.83 8.94
N ARG A 55 -1.75 9.00 8.30
CA ARG A 55 -0.61 9.45 7.47
C ARG A 55 -0.94 9.34 5.98
N MET A 56 -0.64 10.40 5.24
CA MET A 56 -0.79 10.47 3.78
C MET A 56 0.55 10.90 3.17
N ALA A 57 0.92 10.30 2.04
CA ALA A 57 2.09 10.70 1.26
C ALA A 57 1.72 11.81 0.27
N ASP A 58 2.71 12.41 -0.35
CA ASP A 58 2.48 13.35 -1.46
C ASP A 58 1.99 12.61 -2.71
N HIS A 59 1.21 13.28 -3.54
CA HIS A 59 0.69 12.73 -4.80
C HIS A 59 1.81 12.13 -5.69
N ALA A 60 2.97 12.79 -5.74
CA ALA A 60 4.13 12.33 -6.49
C ALA A 60 4.67 10.97 -6.00
N TRP A 61 4.57 10.67 -4.70
CA TRP A 61 5.04 9.41 -4.14
C TRP A 61 4.18 8.23 -4.63
N TYR A 62 2.86 8.37 -4.67
CA TYR A 62 1.99 7.30 -5.18
C TYR A 62 2.17 7.05 -6.67
N ARG A 63 2.30 8.12 -7.47
CA ARG A 63 2.62 7.99 -8.90
C ARG A 63 3.92 7.22 -9.09
N ARG A 64 4.96 7.61 -8.35
CA ARG A 64 6.26 6.97 -8.44
C ARG A 64 6.23 5.52 -7.96
N LEU A 65 5.44 5.21 -6.93
CA LEU A 65 5.22 3.83 -6.48
C LEU A 65 4.64 2.96 -7.60
N ILE A 66 3.60 3.46 -8.28
CA ILE A 66 2.96 2.73 -9.39
C ILE A 66 3.94 2.53 -10.54
N GLU A 67 4.64 3.59 -10.96
CA GLU A 67 5.66 3.52 -12.02
C GLU A 67 6.74 2.48 -11.70
N ARG A 68 7.32 2.53 -10.49
CA ARG A 68 8.37 1.61 -10.04
C ARG A 68 7.89 0.16 -9.94
N ALA A 69 6.67 -0.05 -9.45
CA ALA A 69 6.07 -1.38 -9.37
C ALA A 69 5.87 -1.95 -10.79
N HIS A 70 5.30 -1.18 -11.71
CA HIS A 70 5.06 -1.57 -13.10
C HIS A 70 6.37 -1.80 -13.88
N GLU A 71 7.40 -0.96 -13.70
CA GLU A 71 8.76 -1.19 -14.25
C GLU A 71 9.34 -2.54 -13.80
N GLY A 72 8.99 -2.99 -12.59
CA GLY A 72 9.35 -4.29 -12.04
C GLY A 72 8.45 -5.46 -12.45
N GLY A 73 7.32 -5.21 -13.12
CA GLY A 73 6.28 -6.22 -13.35
C GLY A 73 5.51 -6.63 -12.10
N CYS A 74 5.48 -5.76 -11.09
CA CYS A 74 4.82 -5.96 -9.80
C CYS A 74 3.46 -5.23 -9.79
N LEU A 75 2.41 -5.90 -9.30
CA LEU A 75 1.07 -5.33 -9.20
C LEU A 75 0.95 -4.37 -8.02
N VAL A 76 0.11 -3.35 -8.13
CA VAL A 76 -0.20 -2.41 -7.05
C VAL A 76 -1.60 -2.66 -6.52
N ILE A 77 -1.70 -2.86 -5.21
CA ILE A 77 -2.96 -3.03 -4.47
C ILE A 77 -3.12 -1.83 -3.54
N PHE A 78 -4.22 -1.09 -3.68
CA PHE A 78 -4.61 -0.13 -2.65
C PHE A 78 -5.61 -0.76 -1.68
N ASP A 79 -5.26 -0.71 -0.39
CA ASP A 79 -6.17 -1.11 0.68
C ASP A 79 -7.08 0.05 1.07
N GLU A 80 -8.27 0.06 0.46
CA GLU A 80 -9.28 1.10 0.63
C GLU A 80 -10.41 0.69 1.57
N ILE A 81 -10.18 -0.32 2.42
CA ILE A 81 -11.15 -0.75 3.44
C ILE A 81 -11.53 0.41 4.36
N GLN A 82 -10.62 1.34 4.64
CA GLN A 82 -10.88 2.48 5.54
C GLN A 82 -11.10 3.80 4.80
N THR A 83 -10.42 4.00 3.67
CA THR A 83 -10.42 5.26 2.92
C THR A 83 -11.51 5.35 1.86
N GLY A 84 -12.01 4.20 1.40
CA GLY A 84 -13.02 4.11 0.36
C GLY A 84 -14.42 4.51 0.81
N LEU A 85 -15.38 4.26 -0.07
CA LEU A 85 -16.84 4.43 0.13
C LEU A 85 -17.25 5.82 0.66
N GLY A 86 -16.57 6.88 0.24
CA GLY A 86 -16.98 8.25 0.57
C GLY A 86 -16.28 8.85 1.78
N ARG A 87 -15.45 8.09 2.53
CA ARG A 87 -14.81 8.57 3.77
C ARG A 87 -14.03 9.87 3.58
N MET A 88 -13.38 10.03 2.43
CA MET A 88 -12.57 11.20 2.08
C MET A 88 -13.34 12.26 1.28
N GLY A 89 -14.68 12.20 1.27
CA GLY A 89 -15.52 13.06 0.42
C GLY A 89 -15.54 12.65 -1.06
N ARG A 90 -14.93 11.50 -1.39
CA ARG A 90 -14.90 10.85 -2.70
C ARG A 90 -15.06 9.34 -2.54
N TRP A 91 -15.48 8.66 -3.60
CA TRP A 91 -15.73 7.21 -3.57
C TRP A 91 -14.48 6.41 -3.19
N PHE A 92 -13.32 6.73 -3.77
CA PHE A 92 -12.06 6.06 -3.52
C PHE A 92 -10.91 7.07 -3.57
N PHE A 93 -9.77 6.74 -2.97
CA PHE A 93 -8.52 7.43 -3.23
C PHE A 93 -8.07 7.18 -4.67
N ALA A 94 -8.23 5.93 -5.12
CA ALA A 94 -8.03 5.55 -6.50
C ALA A 94 -8.93 6.36 -7.44
N GLY A 95 -8.33 6.88 -8.52
CA GLY A 95 -9.01 7.76 -9.46
C GLY A 95 -8.72 9.25 -9.25
N HIS A 96 -7.85 9.62 -8.30
CA HIS A 96 -7.27 10.97 -8.25
C HIS A 96 -6.14 11.12 -9.27
N GLU A 97 -6.25 12.07 -10.21
CA GLU A 97 -5.19 12.55 -11.12
C GLU A 97 -4.14 11.49 -11.55
N GLY A 98 -4.61 10.33 -12.06
CA GLY A 98 -3.74 9.29 -12.61
C GLY A 98 -3.11 8.32 -11.60
N ILE A 99 -3.51 8.33 -10.32
CA ILE A 99 -3.16 7.30 -9.35
C ILE A 99 -4.22 6.20 -9.38
N VAL A 100 -3.98 5.20 -10.23
CA VAL A 100 -4.87 4.05 -10.39
C VAL A 100 -4.06 2.78 -10.08
N PRO A 101 -4.41 2.03 -9.02
CA PRO A 101 -3.79 0.74 -8.74
C PRO A 101 -4.37 -0.34 -9.64
N ASP A 102 -3.72 -1.51 -9.67
CA ASP A 102 -4.21 -2.68 -10.40
C ASP A 102 -5.39 -3.36 -9.67
N LEU A 103 -5.40 -3.29 -8.33
CA LEU A 103 -6.40 -3.92 -7.48
C LEU A 103 -6.80 -2.99 -6.31
N LEU A 104 -8.05 -3.15 -5.86
CA LEU A 104 -8.61 -2.46 -4.70
C LEU A 104 -9.18 -3.48 -3.71
N THR A 105 -8.96 -3.28 -2.42
CA THR A 105 -9.72 -3.99 -1.36
C THR A 105 -10.75 -3.05 -0.74
N LEU A 106 -11.96 -3.57 -0.55
CA LEU A 106 -13.10 -2.83 -0.03
C LEU A 106 -13.81 -3.62 1.07
N ALA A 107 -14.18 -2.93 2.14
CA ALA A 107 -15.05 -3.41 3.22
C ALA A 107 -15.52 -2.18 4.04
N LYS A 108 -16.02 -2.39 5.26
CA LYS A 108 -16.52 -1.34 6.17
C LYS A 108 -17.53 -0.39 5.48
N GLY A 109 -17.14 0.87 5.25
CA GLY A 109 -17.98 2.04 4.96
C GLY A 109 -17.82 3.14 6.00
#